data_AF-A0AAJ6CLF8-F1
#
_entry.id   AF-A0AAJ6CLF8-F1
#
_cell.length_a   1.000
_cell.length_b   1.000
_cell.length_c   1.000
_cell.angle_alpha   90.00
_cell.angle_beta   90.00
_cell.angle_gamma   90.00
#
_symmetry.space_group_name_H-M   'P 1'
#
loop_
_entity.id
_entity.type
_entity.pdbx_description
1 polymer ?
#
loop_
_entity_poly.entity_id
_entity_poly.type
_entity_poly.pdbx_seq_one_letter_code
_entity_poly.pdbx_strand_id
1 'polypeptide(L)'
;MASPEPVEAEPEYDEMEDDMMGPLPVSKMEEFGISAADCKKLKEAGYHTLESVAFTPKKSLLLIKGMSEQKVDKILSEAAKLVPLGFTTATEYHQRRSDLITITTGSPALDLVIGGGMETGSITELFGEFRTGKSQICHTLAVTCQLPVDMGGGEGKCMYIDTESTFRPVRLLAVAERFGLDGQEVLDNVAYARAYNADHQLDLLVQAAAMMAESRFALLIVDSLTSLYRTDFSGRGELSARQTHLAKFLRTLMRLADEFGVAVVVTNQVVAQVDNAGFGGMDTKKPIGGNIVAHASTTRLSLRKGRGNQRICRVVDSPSLPEAEAVFAIKPEGIADPIPEATKRFQSLWNSTFGMIQERNRLAHELETSADTQDHAFLRTFPYFARNKSIMKHMHTLMQALDTWKKRSSASDSRVPTMEQLDAWSATVAQLLELLSETGQTMNDPHGTEMIQELRSKYPYALEARKKSEDHGSRLDMIQSMADMPTSRFSTSQGNYDEREASALFAQNEAWNDQERHLEQLNASISRQHNISLRMNEELELQTGIIGGLDTDVESTGLRLGGASTRLERFRDSVKEHGSLWTIFVCIVILILLIAWVK
;
A
#
# COMPACT_ATOMS: atom_id res chain seq x y z
N MET A 1 -58.72 -21.41 11.91
CA MET A 1 -57.72 -22.27 11.22
C MET A 1 -57.63 -21.75 9.80
N ALA A 2 -56.71 -20.82 9.55
CA ALA A 2 -56.41 -20.32 8.22
C ALA A 2 -55.23 -21.14 7.70
N SER A 3 -55.36 -21.67 6.49
CA SER A 3 -54.33 -22.46 5.79
C SER A 3 -53.11 -21.58 5.51
N PRO A 4 -51.88 -22.11 5.55
CA PRO A 4 -50.71 -21.36 5.12
C PRO A 4 -50.66 -21.26 3.59
N GLU A 5 -50.35 -20.06 3.09
CA GLU A 5 -50.07 -19.79 1.69
C GLU A 5 -48.78 -20.50 1.24
N PRO A 6 -48.63 -20.82 -0.07
CA PRO A 6 -47.46 -21.52 -0.56
C PRO A 6 -46.25 -20.58 -0.59
N VAL A 7 -45.15 -21.06 -0.04
CA VAL A 7 -43.83 -20.43 -0.12
C VAL A 7 -43.40 -20.43 -1.58
N GLU A 8 -43.20 -19.25 -2.16
CA GLU A 8 -42.60 -19.07 -3.49
C GLU A 8 -41.19 -19.68 -3.47
N ALA A 9 -40.92 -20.58 -4.41
CA ALA A 9 -39.61 -21.19 -4.58
C ALA A 9 -38.59 -20.11 -4.97
N GLU A 10 -37.48 -20.04 -4.24
CA GLU A 10 -36.33 -19.23 -4.63
C GLU A 10 -35.85 -19.66 -6.03
N PRO A 11 -35.44 -18.71 -6.89
CA PRO A 11 -34.95 -19.07 -8.22
C PRO A 11 -33.68 -19.91 -8.07
N GLU A 12 -33.69 -21.11 -8.65
CA GLU A 12 -32.48 -21.89 -8.91
C GLU A 12 -31.57 -21.03 -9.79
N TYR A 13 -30.48 -20.52 -9.20
CA TYR A 13 -29.39 -19.91 -9.95
C TYR A 13 -28.72 -21.05 -10.75
N ASP A 14 -28.75 -20.94 -12.08
CA ASP A 14 -28.15 -21.90 -13.01
C ASP A 14 -26.67 -22.13 -12.66
N GLU A 15 -26.28 -23.38 -12.35
CA GLU A 15 -24.88 -23.82 -12.15
C GLU A 15 -23.97 -23.56 -13.39
N MET A 16 -24.54 -23.06 -14.50
CA MET A 16 -23.81 -22.70 -15.72
C MET A 16 -23.17 -21.30 -15.70
N GLU A 17 -23.51 -20.42 -14.74
CA GLU A 17 -22.85 -19.10 -14.63
C GLU A 17 -21.49 -19.17 -13.90
N ASP A 18 -21.26 -20.17 -13.05
CA ASP A 18 -19.99 -20.36 -12.32
C ASP A 18 -18.83 -20.75 -13.25
N ASP A 19 -19.11 -21.44 -14.37
CA ASP A 19 -18.12 -21.83 -15.38
C ASP A 19 -17.64 -20.65 -16.26
N MET A 20 -18.20 -19.44 -16.09
CA MET A 20 -17.86 -18.24 -16.87
C MET A 20 -17.07 -17.16 -16.11
N MET A 21 -16.66 -17.40 -14.86
CA MET A 21 -16.05 -16.34 -14.03
C MET A 21 -14.52 -16.31 -13.98
N GLY A 22 -13.84 -17.01 -14.89
CA GLY A 22 -12.37 -17.06 -14.98
C GLY A 22 -11.85 -17.10 -16.43
N PRO A 23 -10.55 -16.89 -16.64
CA PRO A 23 -9.99 -16.87 -17.99
C PRO A 23 -10.14 -18.23 -18.66
N LEU A 24 -10.46 -18.20 -19.95
CA LEU A 24 -10.71 -19.42 -20.70
C LEU A 24 -9.38 -20.10 -21.06
N PRO A 25 -9.22 -21.41 -20.82
CA PRO A 25 -7.96 -22.08 -21.13
C PRO A 25 -7.74 -22.22 -22.64
N VAL A 26 -6.49 -22.15 -23.09
CA VAL A 26 -6.12 -22.28 -24.53
C VAL A 26 -6.58 -23.60 -25.15
N SER A 27 -6.77 -24.66 -24.36
CA SER A 27 -7.34 -25.93 -24.86
C SER A 27 -8.76 -25.77 -25.41
N LYS A 28 -9.52 -24.76 -25.00
CA LYS A 28 -10.86 -24.49 -25.54
C LYS A 28 -10.82 -24.14 -27.04
N MET A 29 -9.68 -23.67 -27.56
CA MET A 29 -9.52 -23.44 -29.00
C MET A 29 -9.61 -24.72 -29.86
N GLU A 30 -9.43 -25.90 -29.26
CA GLU A 30 -9.52 -27.18 -29.97
C GLU A 30 -10.93 -27.41 -30.54
N GLU A 31 -11.96 -26.95 -29.82
CA GLU A 31 -13.36 -26.98 -30.26
C GLU A 31 -13.62 -26.10 -31.49
N PHE A 32 -12.76 -25.09 -31.71
CA PHE A 32 -12.84 -24.14 -32.83
C PHE A 32 -11.86 -24.49 -33.96
N GLY A 33 -11.40 -25.74 -34.01
CA GLY A 33 -10.61 -26.28 -35.11
C GLY A 33 -9.15 -25.81 -35.11
N ILE A 34 -8.61 -25.40 -33.96
CA ILE A 34 -7.17 -25.29 -33.73
C ILE A 34 -6.64 -26.67 -33.30
N SER A 35 -5.48 -27.08 -33.79
CA SER A 35 -4.95 -28.40 -33.44
C SER A 35 -4.40 -28.43 -32.01
N ALA A 36 -4.61 -29.54 -31.30
CA ALA A 36 -4.03 -29.75 -29.96
C ALA A 36 -2.51 -29.55 -29.93
N ALA A 37 -1.81 -29.87 -31.03
CA ALA A 37 -0.37 -29.64 -31.17
C ALA A 37 0.00 -28.14 -31.19
N ASP A 38 -0.84 -27.30 -31.81
CA ASP A 38 -0.62 -25.85 -31.84
C ASP A 38 -1.02 -25.22 -30.48
N CYS A 39 -2.10 -25.69 -29.84
CA CYS A 39 -2.44 -25.32 -28.46
C CYS A 39 -1.31 -25.67 -27.48
N LYS A 40 -0.67 -26.84 -27.64
CA LYS A 40 0.48 -27.24 -26.83
C LYS A 40 1.67 -26.29 -27.01
N LYS A 41 1.99 -25.89 -28.24
CA LYS A 41 3.07 -24.91 -28.49
C LYS A 41 2.80 -23.54 -27.87
N LEU A 42 1.53 -23.10 -27.86
CA LEU A 42 1.14 -21.86 -27.18
C LEU A 42 1.41 -21.96 -25.68
N LYS A 43 0.99 -23.08 -25.04
CA LYS A 43 1.26 -23.34 -23.62
C LYS A 43 2.76 -23.41 -23.32
N GLU A 44 3.54 -24.11 -24.15
CA GLU A 44 5.02 -24.19 -24.02
C GLU A 44 5.70 -22.82 -24.19
N ALA A 45 5.06 -21.88 -24.91
CA ALA A 45 5.52 -20.50 -25.06
C ALA A 45 5.00 -19.55 -23.96
N GLY A 46 4.28 -20.06 -22.95
CA GLY A 46 3.77 -19.30 -21.81
C GLY A 46 2.41 -18.64 -22.02
N TYR A 47 1.65 -19.07 -23.02
CA TYR A 47 0.26 -18.61 -23.27
C TYR A 47 -0.71 -19.70 -22.81
N HIS A 48 -1.31 -19.51 -21.64
CA HIS A 48 -2.15 -20.52 -20.99
C HIS A 48 -3.65 -20.26 -21.19
N THR A 49 -4.05 -19.02 -21.45
CA THR A 49 -5.44 -18.58 -21.60
C THR A 49 -5.74 -17.97 -22.97
N LEU A 50 -7.01 -17.88 -23.35
CA LEU A 50 -7.44 -17.24 -24.61
C LEU A 50 -7.12 -15.74 -24.62
N GLU A 51 -7.30 -15.09 -23.48
CA GLU A 51 -6.97 -13.69 -23.22
C GLU A 51 -5.49 -13.42 -23.48
N SER A 52 -4.60 -14.29 -22.98
CA SER A 52 -3.15 -14.16 -23.22
C SER A 52 -2.80 -14.19 -24.70
N VAL A 53 -3.52 -14.98 -25.51
CA VAL A 53 -3.33 -15.07 -26.96
C VAL A 53 -3.94 -13.85 -27.66
N ALA A 54 -5.16 -13.48 -27.30
CA ALA A 54 -5.91 -12.37 -27.89
C ALA A 54 -5.22 -11.01 -27.68
N PHE A 55 -4.65 -10.79 -26.49
CA PHE A 55 -3.95 -9.54 -26.15
C PHE A 55 -2.53 -9.45 -26.72
N THR A 56 -1.99 -10.57 -27.21
CA THR A 56 -0.61 -10.63 -27.69
C THR A 56 -0.50 -10.20 -29.15
N PRO A 57 0.42 -9.29 -29.51
CA PRO A 57 0.63 -8.90 -30.89
C PRO A 57 1.02 -10.08 -31.79
N LYS A 58 0.48 -10.11 -33.01
CA LYS A 58 0.80 -11.11 -34.04
C LYS A 58 2.31 -11.35 -34.19
N LYS A 59 3.12 -10.28 -34.16
CA LYS A 59 4.60 -10.36 -34.22
C LYS A 59 5.20 -11.29 -33.16
N SER A 60 4.69 -11.27 -31.93
CA SER A 60 5.20 -12.10 -30.84
C SER A 60 4.78 -13.56 -30.99
N LEU A 61 3.57 -13.82 -31.48
CA LEU A 61 3.10 -15.19 -31.74
C LEU A 61 3.85 -15.86 -32.90
N LEU A 62 4.28 -15.08 -33.90
CA LEU A 62 5.10 -15.58 -35.01
C LEU A 62 6.51 -16.01 -34.59
N LEU A 63 7.01 -15.56 -33.43
CA LEU A 63 8.30 -16.02 -32.90
C LEU A 63 8.23 -17.44 -32.33
N ILE A 64 7.03 -17.98 -32.11
CA ILE A 64 6.85 -19.34 -31.61
C ILE A 64 7.25 -20.33 -32.72
N LYS A 65 8.24 -21.17 -32.41
CA LYS A 65 8.77 -22.14 -33.36
C LYS A 65 7.66 -23.07 -33.89
N GLY A 66 7.50 -23.10 -35.21
CA GLY A 66 6.52 -23.96 -35.88
C GLY A 66 5.10 -23.36 -35.95
N MET A 67 4.95 -22.06 -35.71
CA MET A 67 3.76 -21.27 -36.06
C MET A 67 3.96 -20.58 -37.41
N SER A 68 3.09 -20.86 -38.38
CA SER A 68 3.05 -20.13 -39.65
C SER A 68 2.11 -18.93 -39.56
N GLU A 69 2.25 -17.97 -40.47
CA GLU A 69 1.40 -16.79 -40.51
C GLU A 69 -0.10 -17.14 -40.60
N GLN A 70 -0.45 -18.08 -41.50
CA GLN A 70 -1.82 -18.57 -41.66
C GLN A 70 -2.38 -19.19 -40.37
N LYS A 71 -1.54 -19.90 -39.60
CA LYS A 71 -1.96 -20.48 -38.31
C LYS A 71 -2.22 -19.40 -37.28
N VAL A 72 -1.33 -18.43 -37.15
CA VAL A 72 -1.49 -17.33 -36.20
C VAL A 72 -2.72 -16.49 -36.53
N ASP A 73 -2.97 -16.21 -37.80
CA ASP A 73 -4.17 -15.48 -38.23
C ASP A 73 -5.46 -16.24 -37.87
N LYS A 74 -5.47 -17.56 -38.08
CA LYS A 74 -6.61 -18.40 -37.67
C LYS A 74 -6.80 -18.37 -36.14
N ILE A 75 -5.71 -18.55 -35.38
CA ILE A 75 -5.75 -18.55 -33.91
C ILE A 75 -6.30 -17.22 -33.38
N LEU A 76 -5.78 -16.08 -33.86
CA LEU A 76 -6.24 -14.75 -33.45
C LEU A 76 -7.70 -14.51 -33.86
N SER A 77 -8.11 -14.98 -35.05
CA SER A 77 -9.48 -14.86 -35.51
C SER A 77 -10.47 -15.65 -34.66
N GLU A 78 -10.10 -16.82 -34.15
CA GLU A 78 -10.95 -17.60 -33.25
C GLU A 78 -10.93 -17.02 -31.82
N ALA A 79 -9.77 -16.59 -31.33
CA ALA A 79 -9.64 -15.93 -30.02
C ALA A 79 -10.53 -14.67 -29.92
N ALA A 80 -10.54 -13.84 -30.97
CA ALA A 80 -11.33 -12.61 -31.02
C ALA A 80 -12.86 -12.82 -31.02
N LYS A 81 -13.34 -14.05 -31.27
CA LYS A 81 -14.77 -14.38 -31.13
C LYS A 81 -15.17 -14.71 -29.70
N LEU A 82 -14.20 -15.16 -28.90
CA LEU A 82 -14.41 -15.65 -27.53
C LEU A 82 -14.05 -14.58 -26.50
N VAL A 83 -13.09 -13.71 -26.82
CA VAL A 83 -12.65 -12.62 -25.96
C VAL A 83 -13.26 -11.30 -26.47
N PRO A 84 -13.98 -10.54 -25.62
CA PRO A 84 -14.57 -9.27 -26.02
C PRO A 84 -13.48 -8.19 -26.17
N LEU A 85 -13.06 -7.91 -27.42
CA LEU A 85 -12.03 -6.91 -27.76
C LEU A 85 -12.59 -5.59 -28.31
N GLY A 86 -13.92 -5.49 -28.46
CA GLY A 86 -14.60 -4.39 -29.13
C GLY A 86 -14.95 -3.21 -28.21
N PHE A 87 -15.50 -2.16 -28.83
CA PHE A 87 -16.06 -1.04 -28.08
C PHE A 87 -17.31 -1.47 -27.29
N THR A 88 -17.42 -0.97 -26.07
CA THR A 88 -18.62 -1.07 -25.22
C THR A 88 -19.01 0.34 -24.76
N THR A 89 -20.24 0.49 -24.25
CA THR A 89 -20.69 1.76 -23.69
C THR A 89 -20.01 2.04 -22.35
N ALA A 90 -19.84 3.32 -22.01
CA ALA A 90 -19.28 3.71 -20.71
C ALA A 90 -20.15 3.22 -19.52
N THR A 91 -21.46 3.10 -19.71
CA THR A 91 -22.39 2.57 -18.71
C THR A 91 -22.13 1.10 -18.41
N GLU A 92 -22.00 0.28 -19.45
CA GLU A 92 -21.71 -1.15 -19.29
C GLU A 92 -20.32 -1.35 -18.68
N TYR A 93 -19.31 -0.57 -19.10
CA TYR A 93 -17.99 -0.62 -18.50
C TYR A 93 -17.99 -0.20 -17.03
N HIS A 94 -18.76 0.83 -16.66
CA HIS A 94 -18.91 1.26 -15.27
C HIS A 94 -19.52 0.15 -14.41
N GLN A 95 -20.57 -0.52 -14.89
CA GLN A 95 -21.19 -1.65 -14.18
C GLN A 95 -20.18 -2.77 -13.94
N ARG A 96 -19.44 -3.19 -14.96
CA ARG A 96 -18.37 -4.19 -14.81
C ARG A 96 -17.31 -3.79 -13.78
N ARG A 97 -16.96 -2.49 -13.73
CA ARG A 97 -16.01 -1.96 -12.74
C ARG A 97 -16.57 -1.94 -11.32
N SER A 98 -17.87 -1.71 -11.16
CA SER A 98 -18.55 -1.73 -9.85
C SER A 98 -18.59 -3.14 -9.25
N ASP A 99 -18.53 -4.17 -10.08
CA ASP A 99 -18.50 -5.57 -9.66
C ASP A 99 -17.07 -6.08 -9.37
N LEU A 100 -16.04 -5.23 -9.51
CA LEU A 100 -14.66 -5.62 -9.20
C LEU A 100 -14.49 -5.86 -7.70
N ILE A 101 -13.75 -6.93 -7.40
CA ILE A 101 -13.41 -7.29 -6.03
C ILE A 101 -12.31 -6.35 -5.53
N THR A 102 -12.39 -5.97 -4.26
CA THR A 102 -11.32 -5.25 -3.56
C THR A 102 -10.90 -6.05 -2.34
N ILE A 103 -9.59 -6.14 -2.10
CA ILE A 103 -9.04 -6.91 -0.98
C ILE A 103 -8.76 -5.98 0.20
N THR A 104 -9.41 -6.21 1.34
CA THR A 104 -9.23 -5.43 2.57
C THR A 104 -7.76 -5.46 3.03
N THR A 105 -7.27 -4.31 3.48
CA THR A 105 -5.96 -4.19 4.12
C THR A 105 -5.97 -4.64 5.58
N GLY A 106 -7.14 -4.96 6.13
CA GLY A 106 -7.35 -5.24 7.55
C GLY A 106 -7.45 -3.97 8.42
N SER A 107 -7.37 -2.78 7.83
CA SER A 107 -7.53 -1.50 8.51
C SER A 107 -8.67 -0.73 7.84
N PRO A 108 -9.87 -0.66 8.46
CA PRO A 108 -11.00 0.09 7.93
C PRO A 108 -10.67 1.54 7.57
N ALA A 109 -9.82 2.20 8.36
CA ALA A 109 -9.37 3.56 8.06
C ALA A 109 -8.54 3.64 6.77
N LEU A 110 -7.73 2.63 6.50
CA LEU A 110 -6.93 2.55 5.28
C LEU A 110 -7.81 2.18 4.08
N ASP A 111 -8.68 1.18 4.22
CA ASP A 111 -9.61 0.73 3.19
C ASP A 111 -10.49 1.89 2.70
N LEU A 112 -11.00 2.72 3.63
CA LEU A 112 -11.79 3.91 3.28
C LEU A 112 -11.04 4.88 2.36
N VAL A 113 -9.75 5.11 2.62
CA VAL A 113 -8.93 6.06 1.85
C VAL A 113 -8.55 5.50 0.47
N ILE A 114 -8.44 4.18 0.35
CA ILE A 114 -8.06 3.53 -0.92
C ILE A 114 -9.26 2.98 -1.70
N GLY A 115 -10.49 3.35 -1.33
CA GLY A 115 -11.70 3.00 -2.08
C GLY A 115 -12.23 1.58 -1.85
N GLY A 116 -12.07 1.05 -0.63
CA GLY A 116 -12.59 -0.25 -0.20
C GLY A 116 -11.52 -1.32 0.01
N GLY A 117 -10.34 -1.16 -0.60
CA GLY A 117 -9.25 -2.13 -0.50
C GLY A 117 -8.30 -2.04 -1.69
N MET A 118 -7.51 -3.09 -1.90
CA MET A 118 -6.67 -3.23 -3.10
C MET A 118 -7.53 -3.72 -4.26
N GLU A 119 -7.71 -2.87 -5.29
CA GLU A 119 -8.49 -3.16 -6.50
C GLU A 119 -7.86 -4.30 -7.33
N THR A 120 -8.65 -5.32 -7.66
CA THR A 120 -8.26 -6.39 -8.58
C THR A 120 -8.18 -5.92 -10.03
N GLY A 121 -7.36 -6.58 -10.86
CA GLY A 121 -7.20 -6.18 -12.27
C GLY A 121 -6.37 -4.91 -12.45
N SER A 122 -5.58 -4.52 -11.43
CA SER A 122 -4.73 -3.34 -11.47
C SER A 122 -3.42 -3.55 -10.69
N ILE A 123 -2.44 -2.69 -10.96
CA ILE A 123 -1.18 -2.65 -10.20
C ILE A 123 -1.26 -1.54 -9.15
N THR A 124 -1.09 -1.92 -7.88
CA THR A 124 -0.94 -0.99 -6.76
C THR A 124 0.51 -0.98 -6.26
N GLU A 125 1.15 0.18 -6.30
CA GLU A 125 2.52 0.41 -5.80
C GLU A 125 2.50 0.91 -4.35
N LEU A 126 3.17 0.17 -3.45
CA LEU A 126 3.47 0.60 -2.08
C LEU A 126 4.91 1.10 -2.00
N PHE A 127 5.15 2.40 -1.84
CA PHE A 127 6.50 2.93 -1.72
C PHE A 127 6.73 3.68 -0.41
N GLY A 128 7.99 3.72 0.03
CA GLY A 128 8.38 4.45 1.23
C GLY A 128 9.68 3.96 1.81
N GLU A 129 10.13 4.60 2.88
CA GLU A 129 11.39 4.28 3.54
C GLU A 129 11.43 2.88 4.18
N PHE A 130 12.62 2.48 4.62
CA PHE A 130 12.76 1.33 5.48
C PHE A 130 11.89 1.47 6.75
N ARG A 131 11.27 0.36 7.18
CA ARG A 131 10.44 0.26 8.39
C ARG A 131 9.11 1.04 8.34
N THR A 132 8.62 1.40 7.16
CA THR A 132 7.30 2.05 6.99
C THR A 132 6.12 1.09 6.91
N GLY A 133 6.36 -0.22 6.81
CA GLY A 133 5.30 -1.24 6.89
C GLY A 133 4.94 -1.93 5.57
N LYS A 134 5.63 -1.65 4.45
CA LYS A 134 5.40 -2.29 3.13
C LYS A 134 5.20 -3.80 3.21
N SER A 135 6.22 -4.56 3.64
CA SER A 135 6.10 -6.02 3.78
C SER A 135 5.08 -6.46 4.85
N GLN A 136 4.74 -5.61 5.83
CA GLN A 136 3.70 -5.96 6.82
C GLN A 136 2.29 -5.88 6.20
N ILE A 137 2.06 -4.91 5.31
CA ILE A 137 0.85 -4.85 4.49
C ILE A 137 0.78 -6.08 3.59
N CYS A 138 1.86 -6.41 2.87
CA CYS A 138 1.92 -7.60 2.01
C CYS A 138 1.60 -8.91 2.76
N HIS A 139 2.18 -9.12 3.96
CA HIS A 139 1.84 -10.31 4.77
C HIS A 139 0.38 -10.34 5.22
N THR A 140 -0.23 -9.17 5.49
CA THR A 140 -1.65 -9.11 5.87
C THR A 140 -2.54 -9.43 4.67
N LEU A 141 -2.24 -8.84 3.51
CA LEU A 141 -2.95 -9.07 2.25
C LEU A 141 -2.89 -10.52 1.79
N ALA A 142 -1.75 -11.21 2.00
CA ALA A 142 -1.59 -12.63 1.69
C ALA A 142 -2.56 -13.55 2.45
N VAL A 143 -3.14 -13.06 3.56
CA VAL A 143 -4.18 -13.75 4.33
C VAL A 143 -5.56 -13.19 3.98
N THR A 144 -5.74 -11.87 3.94
CA THR A 144 -7.07 -11.28 3.71
C THR A 144 -7.61 -11.56 2.31
N CYS A 145 -6.76 -11.80 1.30
CA CYS A 145 -7.22 -12.22 -0.02
C CYS A 145 -7.94 -13.57 -0.04
N GLN A 146 -7.71 -14.41 0.98
CA GLN A 146 -8.31 -15.74 1.11
C GLN A 146 -9.68 -15.70 1.82
N LEU A 147 -10.05 -14.54 2.38
CA LEU A 147 -11.35 -14.39 3.03
C LEU A 147 -12.50 -14.46 2.01
N PRO A 148 -13.71 -14.81 2.48
CA PRO A 148 -14.94 -14.61 1.74
C PRO A 148 -15.11 -13.17 1.22
N VAL A 149 -15.78 -13.01 0.07
CA VAL A 149 -15.98 -11.69 -0.57
C VAL A 149 -16.81 -10.76 0.32
N ASP A 150 -17.79 -11.28 1.07
CA ASP A 150 -18.60 -10.53 2.03
C ASP A 150 -17.80 -9.99 3.23
N MET A 151 -16.62 -10.56 3.49
CA MET A 151 -15.64 -10.08 4.48
C MET A 151 -14.54 -9.20 3.86
N GLY A 152 -14.67 -8.82 2.60
CA GLY A 152 -13.68 -8.02 1.87
C GLY A 152 -12.45 -8.81 1.42
N GLY A 153 -12.57 -10.13 1.30
CA GLY A 153 -11.56 -10.97 0.65
C GLY A 153 -11.84 -11.18 -0.84
N GLY A 154 -11.03 -12.06 -1.47
CA GLY A 154 -11.18 -12.40 -2.88
C GLY A 154 -11.39 -13.89 -3.15
N GLU A 155 -11.58 -14.69 -2.10
CA GLU A 155 -11.80 -16.15 -2.17
C GLU A 155 -10.77 -16.86 -3.07
N GLY A 156 -9.51 -16.42 -2.99
CA GLY A 156 -8.45 -16.92 -3.87
C GLY A 156 -7.12 -17.05 -3.17
N LYS A 157 -6.26 -17.89 -3.75
CA LYS A 157 -4.89 -18.10 -3.30
C LYS A 157 -4.04 -16.85 -3.47
N CYS A 158 -2.91 -16.80 -2.76
CA CYS A 158 -1.92 -15.72 -2.88
C CYS A 158 -0.65 -16.24 -3.57
N MET A 159 -0.09 -15.44 -4.47
CA MET A 159 1.24 -15.66 -5.00
C MET A 159 2.20 -14.58 -4.49
N TYR A 160 3.36 -14.99 -3.98
CA TYR A 160 4.32 -14.09 -3.34
C TYR A 160 5.73 -14.27 -3.95
N ILE A 161 6.18 -13.27 -4.68
CA ILE A 161 7.54 -13.19 -5.23
C ILE A 161 8.37 -12.30 -4.31
N ASP A 162 9.32 -12.90 -3.59
CA ASP A 162 10.21 -12.22 -2.66
C ASP A 162 11.60 -12.02 -3.26
N THR A 163 12.09 -10.80 -3.22
CA THR A 163 13.43 -10.43 -3.68
C THR A 163 14.36 -10.01 -2.53
N GLU A 164 13.80 -9.73 -1.35
CA GLU A 164 14.54 -9.19 -0.20
C GLU A 164 14.76 -10.23 0.91
N SER A 165 14.21 -11.44 0.78
CA SER A 165 14.26 -12.51 1.79
C SER A 165 13.55 -12.13 3.10
N THR A 166 12.50 -11.31 3.01
CA THR A 166 11.75 -10.77 4.17
C THR A 166 10.46 -11.53 4.46
N PHE A 167 10.08 -12.48 3.60
CA PHE A 167 8.91 -13.32 3.82
C PHE A 167 9.08 -14.21 5.06
N ARG A 168 8.12 -14.16 5.97
CA ARG A 168 8.12 -14.96 7.21
C ARG A 168 6.74 -15.58 7.43
N PRO A 169 6.55 -16.89 7.16
CA PRO A 169 5.27 -17.58 7.32
C PRO A 169 4.63 -17.42 8.70
N VAL A 170 5.44 -17.34 9.76
CA VAL A 170 4.96 -17.12 11.14
C VAL A 170 4.14 -15.82 11.28
N ARG A 171 4.35 -14.82 10.40
CA ARG A 171 3.54 -13.59 10.38
C ARG A 171 2.14 -13.85 9.85
N LEU A 172 1.97 -14.77 8.89
CA LEU A 172 0.66 -15.11 8.32
C LEU A 172 -0.20 -15.82 9.36
N LEU A 173 0.39 -16.72 10.15
CA LEU A 173 -0.33 -17.43 11.24
C LEU A 173 -0.99 -16.46 12.23
N ALA A 174 -0.28 -15.41 12.64
CA ALA A 174 -0.82 -14.40 13.56
C ALA A 174 -1.96 -13.56 12.94
N VAL A 175 -1.96 -13.40 11.61
CA VAL A 175 -3.04 -12.72 10.88
C VAL A 175 -4.22 -13.68 10.69
N ALA A 176 -3.97 -14.94 10.36
CA ALA A 176 -4.98 -15.99 10.22
C ALA A 176 -5.80 -16.15 11.52
N GLU A 177 -5.12 -16.21 12.67
CA GLU A 177 -5.77 -16.28 13.99
C GLU A 177 -6.74 -15.11 14.21
N ARG A 178 -6.36 -13.90 13.81
CA ARG A 178 -7.22 -12.72 13.94
C ARG A 178 -8.50 -12.82 13.11
N PHE A 179 -8.42 -13.42 11.93
CA PHE A 179 -9.57 -13.56 11.04
C PHE A 179 -10.29 -14.92 11.20
N GLY A 180 -9.89 -15.74 12.18
CA GLY A 180 -10.53 -17.02 12.45
C GLY A 180 -10.30 -18.08 11.37
N LEU A 181 -9.23 -17.96 10.58
CA LEU A 181 -8.86 -18.92 9.54
C LEU A 181 -7.94 -20.02 10.11
N ASP A 182 -8.00 -21.23 9.54
CA ASP A 182 -7.04 -22.27 9.86
C ASP A 182 -5.64 -21.89 9.34
N GLY A 183 -4.66 -21.91 10.23
CA GLY A 183 -3.32 -21.46 9.91
C GLY A 183 -2.58 -22.35 8.90
N GLN A 184 -2.87 -23.65 8.85
CA GLN A 184 -2.23 -24.56 7.88
C GLN A 184 -2.84 -24.35 6.49
N GLU A 185 -4.17 -24.30 6.40
CA GLU A 185 -4.86 -24.01 5.13
C GLU A 185 -4.41 -22.67 4.54
N VAL A 186 -4.29 -21.63 5.38
CA VAL A 186 -3.79 -20.32 4.95
C VAL A 186 -2.38 -20.42 4.34
N LEU A 187 -1.49 -21.19 4.96
CA LEU A 187 -0.12 -21.35 4.46
C LEU A 187 -0.05 -22.16 3.16
N ASP A 188 -0.85 -23.23 3.05
CA ASP A 188 -0.91 -24.06 1.84
C ASP A 188 -1.48 -23.29 0.63
N ASN A 189 -2.29 -22.27 0.89
CA ASN A 189 -2.84 -21.35 -0.11
C ASN A 189 -1.91 -20.19 -0.52
N VAL A 190 -0.68 -20.13 0.00
CA VAL A 190 0.33 -19.14 -0.43
C VAL A 190 1.46 -19.80 -1.22
N ALA A 191 1.48 -19.54 -2.54
CA ALA A 191 2.60 -19.91 -3.40
C ALA A 191 3.75 -18.92 -3.24
N TYR A 192 4.89 -19.38 -2.71
CA TYR A 192 6.08 -18.55 -2.47
C TYR A 192 7.21 -18.86 -3.46
N ALA A 193 7.81 -17.82 -4.04
CA ALA A 193 9.03 -17.93 -4.82
C ALA A 193 10.03 -16.83 -4.43
N ARG A 194 11.31 -17.19 -4.36
CA ARG A 194 12.40 -16.23 -4.16
C ARG A 194 13.11 -15.96 -5.48
N ALA A 195 13.09 -14.72 -5.95
CA ALA A 195 13.88 -14.30 -7.10
C ALA A 195 15.30 -13.88 -6.65
N TYR A 196 16.30 -14.20 -7.46
CA TYR A 196 17.71 -13.98 -7.13
C TYR A 196 18.41 -12.97 -8.05
N ASN A 197 17.81 -12.68 -9.21
CA ASN A 197 18.24 -11.69 -10.19
C ASN A 197 17.04 -11.24 -11.03
N ALA A 198 17.19 -10.16 -11.79
CA ALA A 198 16.11 -9.55 -12.57
C ALA A 198 15.51 -10.49 -13.62
N ASP A 199 16.34 -11.30 -14.30
CA ASP A 199 15.85 -12.25 -15.32
C ASP A 199 14.99 -13.35 -14.68
N HIS A 200 15.47 -13.94 -13.58
CA HIS A 200 14.72 -14.94 -12.82
C HIS A 200 13.40 -14.37 -12.29
N GLN A 201 13.39 -13.10 -11.86
CA GLN A 201 12.15 -12.43 -11.45
C GLN A 201 11.11 -12.40 -12.58
N LEU A 202 11.53 -12.15 -13.82
CA LEU A 202 10.67 -12.17 -14.99
C LEU A 202 10.21 -13.60 -15.34
N ASP A 203 11.10 -14.59 -15.28
CA ASP A 203 10.78 -15.99 -15.56
C ASP A 203 9.73 -16.56 -14.58
N LEU A 204 9.77 -16.11 -13.32
CA LEU A 204 8.76 -16.49 -12.32
C LEU A 204 7.34 -16.03 -12.72
N LEU A 205 7.18 -14.96 -13.48
CA LEU A 205 5.86 -14.54 -13.98
C LEU A 205 5.30 -15.48 -15.05
N VAL A 206 6.17 -16.17 -15.80
CA VAL A 206 5.73 -17.20 -16.76
C VAL A 206 5.21 -18.43 -16.02
N GLN A 207 5.91 -18.84 -14.96
CA GLN A 207 5.46 -19.93 -14.08
C GLN A 207 4.18 -19.54 -13.32
N ALA A 208 4.07 -18.27 -12.92
CA ALA A 208 2.87 -17.72 -12.29
C ALA A 208 1.63 -17.89 -13.18
N ALA A 209 1.73 -17.53 -14.46
CA ALA A 209 0.65 -17.68 -15.42
C ALA A 209 0.17 -19.14 -15.54
N ALA A 210 1.11 -20.10 -15.52
CA ALA A 210 0.76 -21.51 -15.55
C ALA A 210 -0.04 -21.95 -14.31
N MET A 211 0.40 -21.52 -13.11
CA MET A 211 -0.31 -21.83 -11.87
C MET A 211 -1.69 -21.15 -11.79
N MET A 212 -1.80 -19.90 -12.25
CA MET A 212 -3.06 -19.16 -12.28
C MET A 212 -4.08 -19.73 -13.27
N ALA A 213 -3.62 -20.46 -14.30
CA ALA A 213 -4.50 -21.16 -15.22
C ALA A 213 -5.07 -22.47 -14.64
N GLU A 214 -4.49 -23.02 -13.57
CA GLU A 214 -4.92 -24.26 -12.92
C GLU A 214 -5.72 -24.02 -11.63
N SER A 215 -5.48 -22.91 -10.95
CA SER A 215 -6.13 -22.55 -9.68
C SER A 215 -6.43 -21.07 -9.63
N ARG A 216 -7.54 -20.70 -8.99
CA ARG A 216 -7.89 -19.29 -8.75
C ARG A 216 -6.94 -18.65 -7.75
N PHE A 217 -6.27 -17.59 -8.17
CA PHE A 217 -5.53 -16.67 -7.31
C PHE A 217 -6.31 -15.36 -7.21
N ALA A 218 -6.25 -14.69 -6.06
CA ALA A 218 -6.83 -13.36 -5.88
C ALA A 218 -5.76 -12.26 -5.86
N LEU A 219 -4.52 -12.62 -5.50
CA LEU A 219 -3.46 -11.66 -5.21
C LEU A 219 -2.09 -12.15 -5.70
N LEU A 220 -1.36 -11.26 -6.37
CA LEU A 220 0.06 -11.41 -6.70
C LEU A 220 0.86 -10.29 -6.02
N ILE A 221 1.78 -10.67 -5.14
CA ILE A 221 2.70 -9.76 -4.46
C ILE A 221 4.11 -9.87 -5.07
N VAL A 222 4.74 -8.73 -5.35
CA VAL A 222 6.17 -8.63 -5.64
C VAL A 222 6.85 -7.74 -4.60
N ASP A 223 7.57 -8.34 -3.65
CA ASP A 223 8.24 -7.66 -2.53
C ASP A 223 9.76 -7.86 -2.59
N SER A 224 10.55 -6.92 -3.12
CA SER A 224 10.18 -5.69 -3.82
C SER A 224 10.43 -5.73 -5.32
N LEU A 225 9.76 -4.82 -6.03
CA LEU A 225 9.86 -4.64 -7.48
C LEU A 225 11.28 -4.27 -7.93
N THR A 226 11.97 -3.41 -7.18
CA THR A 226 13.16 -2.71 -7.67
C THR A 226 14.47 -3.14 -7.00
N SER A 227 14.46 -3.99 -5.97
CA SER A 227 15.68 -4.36 -5.23
C SER A 227 16.76 -4.96 -6.13
N LEU A 228 16.43 -5.97 -6.94
CA LEU A 228 17.36 -6.67 -7.85
C LEU A 228 17.85 -5.75 -8.98
N TYR A 229 16.95 -4.90 -9.49
CA TYR A 229 17.28 -3.92 -10.53
C TYR A 229 18.32 -2.87 -10.09
N ARG A 230 18.54 -2.68 -8.78
CA ARG A 230 19.56 -1.76 -8.27
C ARG A 230 20.96 -2.35 -8.31
N THR A 231 21.09 -3.67 -8.20
CA THR A 231 22.37 -4.36 -8.15
C THR A 231 22.77 -4.91 -9.50
N ASP A 232 21.79 -5.41 -10.25
CA ASP A 232 22.04 -6.12 -11.52
C ASP A 232 22.36 -5.15 -12.66
N PHE A 233 21.89 -3.90 -12.55
CA PHE A 233 22.16 -2.84 -13.52
C PHE A 233 22.87 -1.68 -12.83
N SER A 234 24.14 -1.47 -13.17
CA SER A 234 25.03 -0.55 -12.46
C SER A 234 25.49 0.63 -13.32
N GLY A 235 25.57 1.81 -12.70
CA GLY A 235 26.00 3.03 -13.37
C GLY A 235 24.97 3.62 -14.35
N ARG A 236 25.35 4.74 -14.98
CA ARG A 236 24.46 5.47 -15.90
C ARG A 236 24.35 4.81 -17.28
N GLY A 237 25.37 4.06 -17.70
CA GLY A 237 25.40 3.41 -19.02
C GLY A 237 24.35 2.31 -19.21
N GLU A 238 23.98 1.63 -18.12
CA GLU A 238 23.00 0.53 -18.15
C GLU A 238 21.57 0.98 -17.86
N LEU A 239 21.35 2.29 -17.70
CA LEU A 239 20.04 2.85 -17.38
C LEU A 239 18.98 2.46 -18.42
N SER A 240 19.32 2.55 -19.71
CA SER A 240 18.38 2.21 -20.79
C SER A 240 17.97 0.73 -20.76
N ALA A 241 18.94 -0.18 -20.60
CA ALA A 241 18.68 -1.62 -20.50
C ALA A 241 17.82 -1.94 -19.27
N ARG A 242 18.13 -1.34 -18.12
CA ARG A 242 17.35 -1.46 -16.89
C ARG A 242 15.90 -1.01 -17.07
N GLN A 243 15.71 0.17 -17.66
CA GLN A 243 14.38 0.75 -17.90
C GLN A 243 13.57 -0.12 -18.87
N THR A 244 14.20 -0.65 -19.92
CA THR A 244 13.57 -1.56 -20.89
C THR A 244 13.16 -2.88 -20.23
N HIS A 245 14.05 -3.48 -19.44
CA HIS A 245 13.77 -4.72 -18.73
C HIS A 245 12.65 -4.54 -17.69
N LEU A 246 12.67 -3.44 -16.93
CA LEU A 246 11.63 -3.10 -15.95
C LEU A 246 10.27 -2.85 -16.62
N ALA A 247 10.25 -2.18 -17.77
CA ALA A 247 9.01 -1.98 -18.54
C ALA A 247 8.41 -3.31 -19.01
N LYS A 248 9.24 -4.26 -19.46
CA LYS A 248 8.79 -5.60 -19.84
C LYS A 248 8.18 -6.34 -18.64
N PHE A 249 8.81 -6.26 -17.47
CA PHE A 249 8.31 -6.86 -16.25
C PHE A 249 6.95 -6.28 -15.82
N LEU A 250 6.84 -4.95 -15.74
CA LEU A 250 5.59 -4.26 -15.38
C LEU A 250 4.46 -4.53 -16.36
N ARG A 251 4.74 -4.58 -17.67
CA ARG A 251 3.75 -4.94 -18.68
C ARG A 251 3.28 -6.39 -18.53
N THR A 252 4.18 -7.29 -18.11
CA THR A 252 3.82 -8.69 -17.85
C THR A 252 2.92 -8.80 -16.61
N LEU A 253 3.21 -8.04 -15.54
CA LEU A 253 2.34 -7.95 -14.37
C LEU A 253 0.94 -7.42 -14.72
N MET A 254 0.86 -6.35 -15.51
CA MET A 254 -0.41 -5.77 -15.94
C MET A 254 -1.22 -6.78 -16.75
N ARG A 255 -0.56 -7.51 -17.66
CA ARG A 255 -1.22 -8.58 -18.41
C ARG A 255 -1.76 -9.68 -17.49
N LEU A 256 -1.03 -10.09 -16.45
CA LEU A 256 -1.54 -11.07 -15.48
C LEU A 256 -2.75 -10.52 -14.71
N ALA A 257 -2.77 -9.24 -14.38
CA ALA A 257 -3.91 -8.58 -13.75
C ALA A 257 -5.14 -8.59 -14.67
N ASP A 258 -4.97 -8.22 -15.95
CA ASP A 258 -6.04 -8.20 -16.96
C ASP A 258 -6.54 -9.62 -17.31
N GLU A 259 -5.64 -10.59 -17.37
CA GLU A 259 -5.91 -11.98 -17.76
C GLU A 259 -6.61 -12.76 -16.66
N PHE A 260 -6.11 -12.70 -15.43
CA PHE A 260 -6.62 -13.52 -14.33
C PHE A 260 -7.50 -12.74 -13.34
N GLY A 261 -7.68 -11.44 -13.54
CA GLY A 261 -8.43 -10.60 -12.61
C GLY A 261 -7.79 -10.51 -11.22
N VAL A 262 -6.46 -10.73 -11.10
CA VAL A 262 -5.76 -10.69 -9.81
C VAL A 262 -5.44 -9.25 -9.40
N ALA A 263 -5.46 -8.95 -8.10
CA ALA A 263 -4.83 -7.75 -7.58
C ALA A 263 -3.31 -7.91 -7.63
N VAL A 264 -2.60 -6.93 -8.20
CA VAL A 264 -1.13 -6.94 -8.21
C VAL A 264 -0.62 -5.88 -7.25
N VAL A 265 0.09 -6.30 -6.20
CA VAL A 265 0.67 -5.39 -5.22
C VAL A 265 2.19 -5.47 -5.28
N VAL A 266 2.82 -4.35 -5.61
CA VAL A 266 4.28 -4.25 -5.70
C VAL A 266 4.81 -3.33 -4.62
N THR A 267 5.92 -3.71 -3.98
CA THR A 267 6.60 -2.79 -3.05
C THR A 267 7.78 -2.11 -3.75
N ASN A 268 8.03 -0.86 -3.38
CA ASN A 268 9.14 -0.08 -3.93
C ASN A 268 9.90 0.67 -2.83
N GLN A 269 11.19 0.87 -3.08
CA GLN A 269 12.09 1.61 -2.23
C GLN A 269 12.19 3.07 -2.68
N VAL A 270 12.66 3.93 -1.79
CA VAL A 270 12.90 5.37 -2.07
C VAL A 270 14.38 5.70 -1.99
N VAL A 271 14.80 6.71 -2.76
CA VAL A 271 16.15 7.29 -2.74
C VAL A 271 16.07 8.78 -2.42
N ALA A 272 17.09 9.29 -1.74
CA ALA A 272 17.23 10.73 -1.50
C ALA A 272 17.74 11.44 -2.77
N GLN A 273 17.16 12.59 -3.09
CA GLN A 273 17.71 13.49 -4.09
C GLN A 273 18.76 14.39 -3.43
N VAL A 274 20.00 14.31 -3.91
CA VAL A 274 21.13 15.12 -3.41
C VAL A 274 21.28 16.42 -4.20
N ASP A 275 20.74 16.47 -5.43
CA ASP A 275 20.98 17.55 -6.39
C ASP A 275 20.03 18.76 -6.22
N ASN A 276 18.93 18.61 -5.48
CA ASN A 276 17.91 19.64 -5.23
C ASN A 276 17.77 19.95 -3.73
N ALA A 277 18.88 20.32 -3.08
CA ALA A 277 18.85 20.97 -1.76
C ALA A 277 18.36 22.43 -1.91
N GLY A 278 17.16 22.61 -2.47
CA GLY A 278 16.47 23.89 -2.56
C GLY A 278 15.84 24.26 -1.22
N PHE A 279 15.93 25.54 -0.88
CA PHE A 279 15.36 26.15 0.31
C PHE A 279 13.91 25.71 0.57
N GLY A 280 13.66 25.08 1.73
CA GLY A 280 12.29 24.88 2.24
C GLY A 280 11.79 23.43 2.26
N GLY A 281 12.50 22.52 2.95
CA GLY A 281 11.90 21.37 3.65
C GLY A 281 11.01 20.38 2.86
N MET A 282 10.96 20.45 1.53
CA MET A 282 10.12 19.58 0.70
C MET A 282 10.69 18.16 0.69
N ASP A 283 9.80 17.16 0.65
CA ASP A 283 10.15 15.73 0.81
C ASP A 283 11.21 15.32 -0.22
N THR A 284 12.45 15.14 0.24
CA THR A 284 13.63 14.93 -0.61
C THR A 284 13.71 13.53 -1.20
N LYS A 285 12.66 12.73 -1.05
CA LYS A 285 12.67 11.28 -1.33
C LYS A 285 11.78 10.98 -2.52
N LYS A 286 12.34 10.26 -3.48
CA LYS A 286 11.59 9.78 -4.66
C LYS A 286 11.62 8.25 -4.75
N PRO A 287 10.51 7.62 -5.17
CA PRO A 287 10.49 6.19 -5.45
C PRO A 287 11.42 5.84 -6.63
N ILE A 288 11.97 4.63 -6.60
CA ILE A 288 12.91 4.13 -7.63
C ILE A 288 12.14 3.69 -8.88
N GLY A 289 12.80 3.73 -10.04
CA GLY A 289 12.23 3.26 -11.32
C GLY A 289 11.68 4.38 -12.21
N GLY A 290 11.54 5.59 -11.66
CA GLY A 290 11.19 6.80 -12.42
C GLY A 290 9.83 6.71 -13.10
N ASN A 291 9.71 7.36 -14.27
CA ASN A 291 8.44 7.49 -14.96
C ASN A 291 7.85 6.15 -15.43
N ILE A 292 8.69 5.13 -15.67
CA ILE A 292 8.20 3.82 -16.12
C ILE A 292 7.33 3.16 -15.06
N VAL A 293 7.78 3.15 -13.80
CA VAL A 293 6.98 2.61 -12.69
C VAL A 293 5.78 3.52 -12.42
N ALA A 294 5.97 4.84 -12.48
CA ALA A 294 4.91 5.80 -12.23
C ALA A 294 3.74 5.65 -13.21
N HIS A 295 4.00 5.44 -14.50
CA HIS A 295 2.95 5.27 -15.51
C HIS A 295 2.34 3.86 -15.54
N ALA A 296 3.10 2.84 -15.17
CA ALA A 296 2.59 1.46 -15.17
C ALA A 296 1.75 1.14 -13.93
N SER A 297 1.96 1.83 -12.82
CA SER A 297 1.21 1.63 -11.57
C SER A 297 -0.08 2.43 -11.63
N THR A 298 -1.22 1.76 -11.49
CA THR A 298 -2.54 2.41 -11.52
C THR A 298 -2.77 3.24 -10.27
N THR A 299 -2.42 2.70 -9.11
CA THR A 299 -2.55 3.39 -7.82
C THR A 299 -1.23 3.37 -7.08
N ARG A 300 -0.82 4.52 -6.52
CA ARG A 300 0.47 4.69 -5.84
C ARG A 300 0.27 5.20 -4.43
N LEU A 301 0.72 4.41 -3.46
CA LEU A 301 0.54 4.65 -2.04
C LEU A 301 1.90 4.92 -1.37
N SER A 302 2.04 6.12 -0.81
CA SER A 302 3.22 6.53 -0.05
C SER A 302 3.07 6.19 1.43
N LEU A 303 4.04 5.47 1.98
CA LEU A 303 4.08 5.09 3.38
C LEU A 303 5.16 5.85 4.13
N ARG A 304 4.79 6.49 5.24
CA ARG A 304 5.73 7.14 6.17
C ARG A 304 5.52 6.70 7.62
N LYS A 305 6.53 6.91 8.44
CA LYS A 305 6.49 6.58 9.88
C LYS A 305 5.60 7.58 10.61
N GLY A 306 4.67 7.07 11.41
CA GLY A 306 3.93 7.85 12.41
C GLY A 306 4.55 7.68 13.81
N ARG A 307 3.77 7.97 14.84
CA ARG A 307 4.20 7.81 16.24
C ARG A 307 4.18 6.32 16.65
N GLY A 308 5.29 5.84 17.23
CA GLY A 308 5.39 4.47 17.73
C GLY A 308 5.17 3.40 16.63
N ASN A 309 4.15 2.57 16.82
CA ASN A 309 3.78 1.53 15.85
C ASN A 309 2.81 2.02 14.76
N GLN A 310 2.43 3.29 14.76
CA GLN A 310 1.58 3.89 13.73
C GLN A 310 2.36 4.23 12.47
N ARG A 311 1.70 4.18 11.34
CA ARG A 311 2.18 4.51 10.00
C ARG A 311 1.12 5.32 9.31
N ILE A 312 1.55 6.15 8.36
CA ILE A 312 0.65 7.00 7.58
C ILE A 312 0.78 6.54 6.14
N CYS A 313 -0.35 6.23 5.51
CA CYS A 313 -0.47 5.95 4.09
C CYS A 313 -1.11 7.16 3.41
N ARG A 314 -0.54 7.60 2.29
CA ARG A 314 -1.10 8.67 1.44
C ARG A 314 -1.33 8.11 0.04
N VAL A 315 -2.51 8.38 -0.53
CA VAL A 315 -2.76 8.22 -1.96
C VAL A 315 -2.03 9.35 -2.69
N VAL A 316 -1.04 9.00 -3.49
CA VAL A 316 -0.21 9.96 -4.25
C VAL A 316 -0.68 10.07 -5.69
N ASP A 317 -1.12 8.96 -6.27
CA ASP A 317 -1.59 8.90 -7.65
C ASP A 317 -2.63 7.79 -7.76
N SER A 318 -3.75 8.10 -8.43
CA SER A 318 -4.83 7.17 -8.70
C SER A 318 -5.76 7.78 -9.76
N PRO A 319 -6.34 6.98 -10.67
CA PRO A 319 -7.28 7.49 -11.67
C PRO A 319 -8.62 7.93 -11.08
N SER A 320 -9.01 7.41 -9.91
CA SER A 320 -10.35 7.61 -9.33
C SER A 320 -10.33 8.16 -7.90
N LEU A 321 -9.25 7.94 -7.14
CA LEU A 321 -9.19 8.31 -5.74
C LEU A 321 -8.60 9.72 -5.55
N PRO A 322 -9.19 10.55 -4.68
CA PRO A 322 -8.59 11.83 -4.32
C PRO A 322 -7.33 11.63 -3.46
N GLU A 323 -6.46 12.64 -3.44
CA GLU A 323 -5.35 12.66 -2.49
C GLU A 323 -5.89 12.67 -1.04
N ALA A 324 -5.65 11.59 -0.32
CA ALA A 324 -6.08 11.40 1.05
C ALA A 324 -5.05 10.63 1.86
N GLU A 325 -5.11 10.75 3.18
CA GLU A 325 -4.21 10.08 4.10
C GLU A 325 -4.97 9.28 5.17
N ALA A 326 -4.48 8.09 5.47
CA ALA A 326 -4.96 7.24 6.54
C ALA A 326 -3.83 6.89 7.51
N VAL A 327 -4.17 6.80 8.79
CA VAL A 327 -3.26 6.27 9.81
C VAL A 327 -3.63 4.82 10.10
N PHE A 328 -2.65 3.93 9.96
CA PHE A 328 -2.77 2.52 10.35
C PHE A 328 -1.70 2.17 11.39
N ALA A 329 -1.82 1.00 12.01
CA ALA A 329 -0.85 0.50 12.98
C ALA A 329 -0.36 -0.90 12.60
N ILE A 330 0.93 -1.13 12.84
CA ILE A 330 1.52 -2.47 12.74
C ILE A 330 1.38 -3.14 14.11
N LYS A 331 0.65 -4.26 14.16
CA LYS A 331 0.40 -5.05 15.38
C LYS A 331 0.91 -6.49 15.21
N PRO A 332 1.03 -7.26 16.32
CA PRO A 332 1.32 -8.70 16.23
C PRO A 332 0.37 -9.43 15.29
N GLU A 333 -0.91 -9.09 15.29
CA GLU A 333 -1.98 -9.64 14.46
C GLU A 333 -2.13 -8.99 13.06
N GLY A 334 -1.07 -8.31 12.58
CA GLY A 334 -1.02 -7.70 11.25
C GLY A 334 -1.31 -6.21 11.21
N ILE A 335 -1.79 -5.72 10.06
CA ILE A 335 -2.20 -4.32 9.86
C ILE A 335 -3.60 -4.09 10.42
N ALA A 336 -3.77 -3.09 11.27
CA ALA A 336 -5.06 -2.73 11.84
C ALA A 336 -5.12 -1.23 12.13
N ASP A 337 -6.32 -0.73 12.44
CA ASP A 337 -6.46 0.65 12.88
C ASP A 337 -5.67 0.89 14.19
N PRO A 338 -5.06 2.09 14.34
CA PRO A 338 -4.52 2.48 15.61
C PRO A 338 -5.65 2.47 16.64
N ILE A 339 -5.41 1.84 17.80
CA ILE A 339 -6.34 1.96 18.93
C ILE A 339 -6.50 3.46 19.20
N PRO A 340 -7.74 4.01 19.20
CA PRO A 340 -7.95 5.43 19.46
C PRO A 340 -7.21 5.81 20.75
N GLU A 341 -6.55 6.97 20.78
CA GLU A 341 -5.85 7.43 21.98
C GLU A 341 -6.77 7.41 23.20
N ALA A 342 -8.06 7.71 23.00
CA ALA A 342 -9.12 7.58 23.99
C ALA A 342 -9.38 6.14 24.44
N THR A 343 -9.31 5.15 23.55
CA THR A 343 -9.46 3.73 23.89
C THR A 343 -8.23 3.20 24.62
N LYS A 344 -6.99 3.59 24.25
CA LYS A 344 -5.79 3.27 25.05
C LYS A 344 -5.87 3.90 26.44
N ARG A 345 -6.34 5.15 26.53
CA ARG A 345 -6.57 5.86 27.78
C ARG A 345 -7.64 5.18 28.63
N PHE A 346 -8.76 4.81 28.03
CA PHE A 346 -9.86 4.09 28.68
C PHE A 346 -9.42 2.69 29.13
N GLN A 347 -8.70 1.93 28.30
CA GLN A 347 -8.25 0.58 28.64
C GLN A 347 -7.17 0.60 29.73
N SER A 348 -6.30 1.62 29.74
CA SER A 348 -5.36 1.89 30.84
C SER A 348 -6.09 2.29 32.13
N LEU A 349 -7.06 3.21 32.05
CA LEU A 349 -7.93 3.60 33.17
C LEU A 349 -8.76 2.43 33.69
N TRP A 350 -9.27 1.59 32.80
CA TRP A 350 -10.07 0.40 33.09
C TRP A 350 -9.24 -0.65 33.82
N ASN A 351 -8.04 -0.96 33.33
CA ASN A 351 -7.14 -1.91 33.99
C ASN A 351 -6.67 -1.40 35.35
N SER A 352 -6.45 -0.08 35.49
CA SER A 352 -6.14 0.56 36.78
C SER A 352 -7.33 0.49 37.75
N THR A 353 -8.55 0.77 37.28
CA THR A 353 -9.78 0.72 38.08
C THR A 353 -10.15 -0.70 38.48
N PHE A 354 -9.97 -1.68 37.58
CA PHE A 354 -10.21 -3.09 37.84
C PHE A 354 -9.20 -3.66 38.84
N GLY A 355 -7.93 -3.26 38.76
CA GLY A 355 -6.91 -3.58 39.77
C GLY A 355 -7.26 -3.01 41.15
N MET A 356 -7.74 -1.77 41.22
CA MET A 356 -8.23 -1.19 42.49
C MET A 356 -9.46 -1.92 43.04
N ILE A 357 -10.37 -2.40 42.18
CA ILE A 357 -11.55 -3.18 42.59
C ILE A 357 -11.17 -4.59 43.05
N GLN A 358 -10.19 -5.24 42.39
CA GLN A 358 -9.68 -6.54 42.82
C GLN A 358 -8.96 -6.45 44.16
N GLU A 359 -8.11 -5.44 44.37
CA GLU A 359 -7.48 -5.21 45.67
C GLU A 359 -8.52 -4.84 46.75
N ARG A 360 -9.54 -4.04 46.42
CA ARG A 360 -10.68 -3.80 47.32
C ARG A 360 -11.38 -5.10 47.72
N ASN A 361 -11.65 -6.00 46.77
CA ASN A 361 -12.35 -7.26 47.05
C ASN A 361 -11.46 -8.26 47.81
N ARG A 362 -10.16 -8.28 47.53
CA ARG A 362 -9.18 -9.07 48.28
C ARG A 362 -9.08 -8.58 49.73
N LEU A 363 -8.91 -7.28 49.93
CA LEU A 363 -8.88 -6.66 51.26
C LEU A 363 -10.20 -6.84 52.02
N ALA A 364 -11.35 -6.77 51.32
CA ALA A 364 -12.66 -7.06 51.91
C ALA A 364 -12.79 -8.52 52.37
N HIS A 365 -12.22 -9.47 51.63
CA HIS A 365 -12.22 -10.88 52.00
C HIS A 365 -11.23 -11.18 53.14
N GLU A 366 -10.06 -10.53 53.15
CA GLU A 366 -9.11 -10.55 54.27
C GLU A 366 -9.73 -9.92 55.55
N LEU A 367 -10.62 -8.94 55.38
CA LEU A 367 -11.39 -8.30 56.46
C LEU A 367 -12.52 -9.17 57.02
N GLU A 368 -13.23 -9.91 56.17
CA GLU A 368 -14.26 -10.87 56.59
C GLU A 368 -13.68 -12.08 57.34
N THR A 369 -12.39 -12.36 57.13
CA THR A 369 -11.68 -13.50 57.74
C THR A 369 -10.81 -13.10 58.94
N SER A 370 -10.63 -11.81 59.19
CA SER A 370 -9.87 -11.26 60.32
C SER A 370 -10.77 -10.98 61.52
N ALA A 371 -10.54 -11.68 62.63
CA ALA A 371 -11.31 -11.55 63.86
C ALA A 371 -11.03 -10.26 64.66
N ASP A 372 -10.18 -9.36 64.17
CA ASP A 372 -9.78 -8.15 64.90
C ASP A 372 -10.08 -6.87 64.11
N THR A 373 -11.32 -6.41 64.22
CA THR A 373 -11.82 -5.18 63.58
C THR A 373 -11.24 -3.87 64.17
N GLN A 374 -10.34 -3.93 65.16
CA GLN A 374 -9.82 -2.73 65.83
C GLN A 374 -8.54 -2.14 65.22
N ASP A 375 -7.78 -2.88 64.40
CA ASP A 375 -6.46 -2.44 63.92
C ASP A 375 -6.37 -2.06 62.43
N HIS A 376 -7.49 -2.05 61.68
CA HIS A 376 -7.47 -1.67 60.27
C HIS A 376 -7.80 -0.19 60.02
N ALA A 377 -6.78 0.62 59.72
CA ALA A 377 -6.87 2.05 59.40
C ALA A 377 -7.88 2.36 58.26
N PHE A 378 -7.99 1.48 57.27
CA PHE A 378 -8.89 1.62 56.13
C PHE A 378 -10.38 1.49 56.48
N LEU A 379 -10.74 0.78 57.56
CA LEU A 379 -12.14 0.63 57.96
C LEU A 379 -12.71 1.87 58.68
N ARG A 380 -11.86 2.76 59.20
CA ARG A 380 -12.32 3.99 59.87
C ARG A 380 -12.93 4.99 58.88
N THR A 381 -12.56 4.94 57.61
CA THR A 381 -13.00 5.89 56.57
C THR A 381 -14.27 5.45 55.83
N PHE A 382 -14.65 4.16 55.90
CA PHE A 382 -15.75 3.58 55.13
C PHE A 382 -17.18 4.01 55.50
N PRO A 383 -17.52 4.25 56.78
CA PRO A 383 -18.85 4.77 57.16
C PRO A 383 -19.14 6.18 56.61
N TYR A 384 -18.12 6.90 56.11
CA TYR A 384 -18.25 8.24 55.54
C TYR A 384 -18.48 8.24 54.03
N PHE A 385 -17.91 7.29 53.27
CA PHE A 385 -18.12 7.20 51.82
C PHE A 385 -19.57 6.88 51.45
N ALA A 386 -20.28 6.10 52.28
CA ALA A 386 -21.71 5.83 52.12
C ALA A 386 -22.61 7.05 52.41
N ARG A 387 -22.11 8.07 53.12
CA ARG A 387 -22.87 9.30 53.46
C ARG A 387 -22.68 10.42 52.43
N ASN A 388 -21.59 10.39 51.66
CA ASN A 388 -21.36 11.39 50.63
C ASN A 388 -22.12 11.03 49.35
N LYS A 389 -23.27 11.70 49.15
CA LYS A 389 -24.16 11.51 48.00
C LYS A 389 -23.46 11.71 46.65
N SER A 390 -22.43 12.56 46.59
CA SER A 390 -21.67 12.79 45.35
C SER A 390 -20.81 11.58 45.00
N ILE A 391 -20.07 11.03 45.95
CA ILE A 391 -19.23 9.84 45.76
C ILE A 391 -20.09 8.63 45.37
N MET A 392 -21.23 8.44 46.04
CA MET A 392 -22.19 7.38 45.70
C MET A 392 -22.80 7.55 44.32
N LYS A 393 -23.10 8.78 43.88
CA LYS A 393 -23.62 9.06 42.54
C LYS A 393 -22.60 8.70 41.46
N HIS A 394 -21.35 9.12 41.62
CA HIS A 394 -20.28 8.80 40.66
C HIS A 394 -19.99 7.30 40.62
N MET A 395 -20.00 6.63 41.78
CA MET A 395 -19.84 5.19 41.86
C MET A 395 -21.01 4.43 41.23
N HIS A 396 -22.24 4.92 41.36
CA HIS A 396 -23.42 4.35 40.70
C HIS A 396 -23.34 4.49 39.17
N THR A 397 -22.95 5.67 38.66
CA THR A 397 -22.73 5.90 37.22
C THR A 397 -21.65 4.97 36.67
N LEU A 398 -20.57 4.75 37.43
CA LEU A 398 -19.48 3.85 37.08
C LEU A 398 -19.93 2.38 37.08
N MET A 399 -20.80 1.99 38.01
CA MET A 399 -21.42 0.66 38.02
C MET A 399 -22.40 0.44 36.86
N GLN A 400 -23.17 1.45 36.45
CA GLN A 400 -24.04 1.38 35.26
C GLN A 400 -23.22 1.28 33.96
N ALA A 401 -22.11 2.03 33.85
CA ALA A 401 -21.18 1.90 32.74
C ALA A 401 -20.56 0.49 32.70
N LEU A 402 -20.23 -0.07 33.87
CA LEU A 402 -19.69 -1.44 34.01
C LEU A 402 -20.71 -2.52 33.62
N ASP A 403 -21.98 -2.35 33.98
CA ASP A 403 -23.07 -3.26 33.59
C ASP A 403 -23.34 -3.21 32.07
N THR A 404 -23.35 -2.00 31.50
CA THR A 404 -23.45 -1.77 30.06
C THR A 404 -22.29 -2.42 29.30
N TRP A 405 -21.06 -2.32 29.84
CA TRP A 405 -19.88 -2.95 29.29
C TRP A 405 -19.87 -4.48 29.45
N LYS A 406 -20.39 -5.02 30.56
CA LYS A 406 -20.48 -6.47 30.78
C LYS A 406 -21.50 -7.15 29.87
N LYS A 407 -22.63 -6.50 29.59
CA LYS A 407 -23.64 -6.98 28.64
C LYS A 407 -23.10 -7.18 27.21
N ARG A 408 -22.03 -6.46 26.83
CA ARG A 408 -21.26 -6.68 25.59
C ARG A 408 -20.55 -8.04 25.52
N SER A 409 -20.12 -8.59 26.65
CA SER A 409 -19.40 -9.87 26.70
C SER A 409 -20.32 -11.08 26.48
N SER A 410 -21.64 -10.88 26.48
CA SER A 410 -22.65 -11.91 26.32
C SER A 410 -23.63 -11.52 25.20
N ALA A 411 -23.21 -11.79 23.96
CA ALA A 411 -24.01 -11.85 22.73
C ALA A 411 -24.62 -10.57 22.12
N SER A 412 -24.40 -10.46 20.80
CA SER A 412 -25.17 -9.80 19.73
C SER A 412 -25.37 -8.28 19.63
N ASP A 413 -24.79 -7.42 20.48
CA ASP A 413 -24.84 -5.96 20.26
C ASP A 413 -23.45 -5.37 20.00
N SER A 414 -23.20 -4.96 18.74
CA SER A 414 -21.92 -4.50 18.20
C SER A 414 -21.72 -2.98 18.28
N ARG A 415 -22.50 -2.27 19.11
CA ARG A 415 -22.39 -0.81 19.25
C ARG A 415 -21.21 -0.43 20.15
N VAL A 416 -20.17 0.14 19.55
CA VAL A 416 -19.08 0.82 20.28
C VAL A 416 -19.66 2.03 21.02
N PRO A 417 -19.32 2.29 22.31
CA PRO A 417 -19.76 3.50 22.99
C PRO A 417 -19.34 4.73 22.18
N THR A 418 -20.24 5.70 22.04
CA THR A 418 -19.90 6.94 21.31
C THR A 418 -18.75 7.65 22.02
N MET A 419 -17.97 8.45 21.29
CA MET A 419 -16.88 9.23 21.86
C MET A 419 -17.36 10.07 23.07
N GLU A 420 -18.57 10.61 22.96
CA GLU A 420 -19.24 11.38 24.01
C GLU A 420 -19.52 10.56 25.28
N GLN A 421 -19.90 9.27 25.14
CA GLN A 421 -20.09 8.37 26.27
C GLN A 421 -18.77 8.03 26.97
N LEU A 422 -17.69 7.81 26.20
CA LEU A 422 -16.37 7.52 26.75
C LEU A 422 -15.76 8.73 27.49
N ASP A 423 -15.97 9.93 26.95
CA ASP A 423 -15.53 11.18 27.58
C ASP A 423 -16.29 11.43 28.90
N ALA A 424 -17.61 11.20 28.91
CA ALA A 424 -18.43 11.32 30.12
C ALA A 424 -18.00 10.35 31.23
N TRP A 425 -17.70 9.10 30.89
CA TRP A 425 -17.21 8.10 31.86
C TRP A 425 -15.83 8.46 32.39
N SER A 426 -14.92 8.91 31.52
CA SER A 426 -13.58 9.32 31.91
C SER A 426 -13.60 10.53 32.86
N ALA A 427 -14.48 11.51 32.60
CA ALA A 427 -14.70 12.65 33.49
C ALA A 427 -15.26 12.22 34.87
N THR A 428 -16.18 11.26 34.89
CA THR A 428 -16.76 10.72 36.13
C THR A 428 -15.69 10.07 37.02
N VAL A 429 -14.76 9.32 36.42
CA VAL A 429 -13.64 8.67 37.14
C VAL A 429 -12.67 9.72 37.71
N ALA A 430 -12.33 10.75 36.92
CA ALA A 430 -11.45 11.82 37.37
C ALA A 430 -12.03 12.60 38.56
N GLN A 431 -13.33 12.93 38.51
CA GLN A 431 -14.04 13.60 39.61
C GLN A 431 -14.12 12.72 40.87
N LEU A 432 -14.29 11.41 40.72
CA LEU A 432 -14.27 10.48 41.85
C LEU A 432 -12.89 10.46 42.53
N LEU A 433 -11.81 10.40 41.76
CA LEU A 433 -10.43 10.42 42.29
C LEU A 433 -10.11 11.73 43.03
N GLU A 434 -10.62 12.86 42.52
CA GLU A 434 -10.44 14.17 43.14
C GLU A 434 -11.22 14.29 44.46
N LEU A 435 -12.49 13.87 44.47
CA LEU A 435 -13.30 13.82 45.69
C LEU A 435 -12.67 12.91 46.75
N LEU A 436 -12.12 11.76 46.34
CA LEU A 436 -11.41 10.84 47.23
C LEU A 436 -10.14 11.50 47.81
N SER A 437 -9.41 12.28 47.01
CA SER A 437 -8.23 13.05 47.44
C SER A 437 -8.57 14.15 48.45
N GLU A 438 -9.68 14.86 48.27
CA GLU A 438 -10.15 15.88 49.21
C GLU A 438 -10.61 15.26 50.54
N THR A 439 -11.27 14.09 50.50
CA THR A 439 -11.58 13.33 51.73
C THR A 439 -10.33 12.81 52.44
N GLY A 440 -9.28 12.42 51.72
CA GLY A 440 -8.02 11.99 52.31
C GLY A 440 -7.30 13.12 53.07
N GLN A 441 -7.27 14.32 52.50
CA GLN A 441 -6.67 15.50 53.13
C GLN A 441 -7.43 15.99 54.37
N THR A 442 -8.76 15.86 54.37
CA THR A 442 -9.59 16.27 55.52
C THR A 442 -9.55 15.28 56.69
N MET A 443 -9.17 14.02 56.46
CA MET A 443 -9.10 12.98 57.49
C MET A 443 -7.73 12.84 58.18
N ASN A 444 -6.71 13.59 57.73
CA ASN A 444 -5.35 13.61 58.30
C ASN A 444 -4.76 12.20 58.53
N ASP A 445 -5.07 11.26 57.62
CA ASP A 445 -4.62 9.87 57.66
C ASP A 445 -3.33 9.70 56.83
N PRO A 446 -2.19 9.37 57.46
CA PRO A 446 -0.90 9.22 56.76
C PRO A 446 -0.93 8.17 55.65
N HIS A 447 -1.62 7.04 55.85
CA HIS A 447 -1.63 5.94 54.87
C HIS A 447 -2.56 6.19 53.69
N GLY A 448 -3.70 6.85 53.91
CA GLY A 448 -4.56 7.32 52.80
C GLY A 448 -3.85 8.32 51.90
N THR A 449 -3.01 9.18 52.49
CA THR A 449 -2.19 10.15 51.75
C THR A 449 -1.06 9.48 50.98
N GLU A 450 -0.40 8.47 51.57
CA GLU A 450 0.65 7.65 50.95
C GLU A 450 0.13 6.85 49.75
N MET A 451 -1.01 6.17 49.89
CA MET A 451 -1.66 5.39 48.81
C MET A 451 -2.06 6.30 47.63
N ILE A 452 -2.61 7.49 47.90
CA ILE A 452 -2.95 8.47 46.85
C ILE A 452 -1.68 9.00 46.17
N GLN A 453 -0.60 9.20 46.93
CA GLN A 453 0.68 9.65 46.38
C GLN A 453 1.36 8.55 45.55
N GLU A 454 1.21 7.28 45.93
CA GLU A 454 1.66 6.11 45.17
C GLU A 454 0.85 5.95 43.86
N LEU A 455 -0.47 6.14 43.91
CA LEU A 455 -1.34 6.15 42.72
C LEU A 455 -1.02 7.32 41.79
N ARG A 456 -0.71 8.51 42.32
CA ARG A 456 -0.27 9.68 41.52
C ARG A 456 1.10 9.46 40.88
N SER A 457 2.02 8.82 41.59
CA SER A 457 3.35 8.46 41.10
C SER A 457 3.28 7.40 39.99
N LYS A 458 2.41 6.39 40.16
CA LYS A 458 2.26 5.27 39.23
C LYS A 458 1.41 5.63 38.00
N TYR A 459 0.54 6.64 38.10
CA TYR A 459 -0.38 7.07 37.03
C TYR A 459 -0.42 8.61 36.84
N PRO A 460 0.69 9.25 36.41
CA PRO A 460 0.81 10.72 36.36
C PRO A 460 -0.17 11.40 35.39
N TYR A 461 -0.58 10.73 34.32
CA TYR A 461 -1.42 11.29 33.24
C TYR A 461 -2.93 11.34 33.56
N ALA A 462 -3.38 10.71 34.65
CA ALA A 462 -4.79 10.72 35.05
C ALA A 462 -5.27 12.10 35.54
N LEU A 463 -4.35 12.94 36.05
CA LEU A 463 -4.61 14.28 36.57
C LEU A 463 -4.44 15.39 35.52
N GLU A 464 -3.80 15.11 34.38
CA GLU A 464 -3.61 16.08 33.30
C GLU A 464 -4.89 16.32 32.48
N ALA A 465 -5.91 15.46 32.65
CA ALA A 465 -7.21 15.58 31.99
C ALA A 465 -7.91 16.93 32.25
N ARG A 466 -7.68 17.51 33.43
CA ARG A 466 -8.33 18.76 33.85
C ARG A 466 -7.57 20.02 33.41
N LYS A 467 -6.25 19.95 33.22
CA LYS A 467 -5.47 21.12 32.75
C LYS A 467 -5.83 21.57 31.34
N LYS A 468 -6.38 20.68 30.50
CA LYS A 468 -6.90 21.05 29.17
C LYS A 468 -8.37 21.48 29.17
N SER A 469 -9.14 21.23 30.24
CA SER A 469 -10.54 21.67 30.33
C SER A 469 -10.72 22.99 31.08
N GLU A 470 -9.73 23.45 31.84
CA GLU A 470 -9.74 24.80 32.44
C GLU A 470 -9.20 25.89 31.50
N ASP A 471 -8.52 25.52 30.41
CA ASP A 471 -7.91 26.47 29.46
C ASP A 471 -8.77 26.75 28.21
N HIS A 472 -10.06 26.42 28.25
CA HIS A 472 -11.04 26.92 27.28
C HIS A 472 -12.04 27.83 28.02
N GLY A 473 -11.49 28.94 28.50
CA GLY A 473 -12.28 30.12 28.85
C GLY A 473 -13.09 30.55 27.63
N SER A 474 -14.41 30.60 27.83
CA SER A 474 -15.42 31.07 26.90
C SER A 474 -14.98 32.31 26.12
N ARG A 475 -15.10 32.22 24.79
CA ARG A 475 -14.95 33.32 23.83
C ARG A 475 -15.95 34.47 24.05
N LEU A 476 -16.90 34.35 25.00
CA LEU A 476 -17.81 35.42 25.43
C LEU A 476 -17.27 36.30 26.56
N ASP A 477 -16.36 35.82 27.43
CA ASP A 477 -15.89 36.63 28.58
C ASP A 477 -14.90 37.72 28.17
N MET A 478 -14.18 37.54 27.05
CA MET A 478 -13.32 38.58 26.48
C MET A 478 -14.09 39.70 25.76
N ILE A 479 -15.32 39.44 25.30
CA ILE A 479 -16.16 40.44 24.62
C ILE A 479 -16.89 41.31 25.65
N GLN A 480 -17.25 40.74 26.81
CA GLN A 480 -17.90 41.48 27.89
C GLN A 480 -16.95 42.48 28.59
N SER A 481 -15.64 42.18 28.67
CA SER A 481 -14.66 43.06 29.32
C SER A 481 -14.21 44.26 28.46
N MET A 482 -14.56 44.29 27.17
CA MET A 482 -14.29 45.44 26.29
C MET A 482 -15.45 46.46 26.23
N ALA A 483 -16.63 46.10 26.74
CA ALA A 483 -17.82 46.95 26.69
C ALA A 483 -17.93 47.96 27.86
N ASP A 484 -17.15 47.78 28.94
CA ASP A 484 -17.27 48.55 30.19
C ASP A 484 -16.11 49.52 30.49
N MET A 485 -15.29 49.89 29.51
CA MET A 485 -14.25 50.92 29.75
C MET A 485 -14.80 52.36 29.62
N PRO A 486 -14.66 53.23 30.64
CA PRO A 486 -15.25 54.57 30.61
C PRO A 486 -14.52 55.50 29.65
N THR A 487 -15.26 56.06 28.70
CA THR A 487 -14.84 57.25 27.95
C THR A 487 -15.01 58.49 28.82
N SER A 488 -13.91 59.12 29.28
CA SER A 488 -13.67 60.57 29.10
C SER A 488 -12.44 61.11 29.87
N ARG A 489 -11.80 62.09 29.20
CA ARG A 489 -11.00 63.24 29.69
C ARG A 489 -9.49 63.07 29.95
N PHE A 490 -8.74 63.45 28.89
CA PHE A 490 -7.61 64.39 28.86
C PHE A 490 -7.04 64.87 30.21
N SER A 491 -5.74 64.60 30.43
CA SER A 491 -4.74 65.64 30.72
C SER A 491 -3.29 65.07 30.69
N THR A 492 -2.47 65.61 29.78
CA THR A 492 -1.01 65.88 29.90
C THR A 492 -0.06 64.85 30.53
N SER A 493 0.76 64.19 29.70
CA SER A 493 2.24 64.34 29.70
C SER A 493 2.90 63.59 28.52
N GLN A 494 3.79 64.28 27.80
CA GLN A 494 4.63 63.76 26.71
C GLN A 494 5.58 62.62 27.14
N GLY A 495 5.96 61.74 26.19
CA GLY A 495 7.28 61.11 26.18
C GLY A 495 7.43 59.76 25.47
N ASN A 496 7.92 59.78 24.23
CA ASN A 496 8.90 58.85 23.65
C ASN A 496 8.55 57.40 23.21
N TYR A 497 7.30 57.02 22.96
CA TYR A 497 6.98 55.65 22.52
C TYR A 497 6.64 55.45 21.02
N ASP A 498 6.35 56.50 20.25
CA ASP A 498 5.80 56.32 18.89
C ASP A 498 6.85 56.09 17.77
N GLU A 499 8.11 56.53 17.94
CA GLU A 499 9.12 56.39 16.87
C GLU A 499 9.68 54.97 16.71
N ARG A 500 9.80 54.21 17.81
CA ARG A 500 10.35 52.85 17.78
C ARG A 500 9.39 51.84 17.18
N GLU A 501 8.09 51.99 17.46
CA GLU A 501 7.05 51.12 16.93
C GLU A 501 6.82 51.39 15.43
N ALA A 502 6.82 52.67 15.03
CA ALA A 502 6.79 53.06 13.62
C ALA A 502 8.02 52.58 12.84
N SER A 503 9.23 52.67 13.43
CA SER A 503 10.46 52.17 12.79
C SER A 503 10.48 50.65 12.66
N ALA A 504 9.95 49.92 13.66
CA ALA A 504 9.86 48.46 13.63
C ALA A 504 8.87 47.97 12.57
N LEU A 505 7.72 48.64 12.44
CA LEU A 505 6.74 48.34 11.38
C LEU A 505 7.30 48.64 10.00
N PHE A 506 8.04 49.74 9.83
CA PHE A 506 8.66 50.08 8.55
C PHE A 506 9.73 49.05 8.15
N ALA A 507 10.59 48.65 9.08
CA ALA A 507 11.59 47.60 8.86
C ALA A 507 10.96 46.25 8.54
N GLN A 508 9.84 45.91 9.18
CA GLN A 508 9.08 44.69 8.89
C GLN A 508 8.49 44.70 7.48
N ASN A 509 7.93 45.84 7.05
CA ASN A 509 7.34 45.98 5.71
C ASN A 509 8.41 45.97 4.61
N GLU A 510 9.58 46.56 4.88
CA GLU A 510 10.73 46.52 3.96
C GLU A 510 11.28 45.09 3.82
N ALA A 511 11.37 44.33 4.91
CA ALA A 511 11.72 42.92 4.87
C ALA A 511 10.71 42.08 4.08
N TRP A 512 9.41 42.37 4.21
CA TRP A 512 8.35 41.69 3.47
C TRP A 512 8.45 41.95 1.95
N ASN A 513 8.67 43.20 1.57
CA ASN A 513 8.86 43.59 0.17
C ASN A 513 10.14 42.98 -0.43
N ASP A 514 11.18 42.79 0.37
CA ASP A 514 12.40 42.13 -0.08
C ASP A 514 12.18 40.63 -0.34
N GLN A 515 11.39 39.97 0.51
CA GLN A 515 10.97 38.58 0.30
C GLN A 515 10.13 38.43 -0.98
N GLU A 516 9.21 39.35 -1.26
CA GLU A 516 8.40 39.34 -2.48
C GLU A 516 9.28 39.42 -3.74
N ARG A 517 10.26 40.34 -3.75
CA ARG A 517 11.23 40.46 -4.86
C ARG A 517 12.07 39.20 -5.05
N HIS A 518 12.44 38.54 -3.95
CA HIS A 518 13.14 37.26 -3.99
C HIS A 518 12.29 36.14 -4.60
N LEU A 519 10.99 36.10 -4.26
CA LEU A 519 10.04 35.13 -4.82
C LEU A 519 9.85 35.34 -6.33
N GLU A 520 9.76 36.59 -6.80
CA GLU A 520 9.67 36.89 -8.23
C GLU A 520 10.93 36.47 -8.99
N GLN A 521 12.13 36.72 -8.43
CA GLN A 521 13.39 36.28 -9.04
C GLN A 521 13.51 34.76 -9.10
N LEU A 522 13.06 34.06 -8.05
CA LEU A 522 12.99 32.60 -8.01
C LEU A 522 12.03 32.07 -9.07
N ASN A 523 10.83 32.63 -9.17
CA ASN A 523 9.84 32.22 -10.17
C ASN A 523 10.35 32.43 -11.61
N ALA A 524 11.03 33.55 -11.87
CA ALA A 524 11.66 33.82 -13.16
C ALA A 524 12.82 32.83 -13.45
N SER A 525 13.57 32.41 -12.43
CA SER A 525 14.63 31.41 -12.57
C SER A 525 14.08 30.01 -12.84
N ILE A 526 13.03 29.61 -12.12
CA ILE A 526 12.34 28.33 -12.31
C ILE A 526 11.72 28.27 -13.71
N SER A 527 11.10 29.35 -14.17
CA SER A 527 10.55 29.43 -15.53
C SER A 527 11.63 29.28 -16.61
N ARG A 528 12.83 29.84 -16.39
CA ARG A 528 13.98 29.64 -17.29
C ARG A 528 14.49 28.20 -17.23
N GLN A 529 14.61 27.61 -16.04
CA GLN A 529 15.03 26.21 -15.88
C GLN A 529 14.05 25.24 -16.53
N HIS A 530 12.74 25.49 -16.39
CA HIS A 530 11.71 24.68 -17.03
C HIS A 530 11.81 24.73 -18.56
N ASN A 531 11.99 25.91 -19.14
CA ASN A 531 12.23 26.05 -20.59
C ASN A 531 13.51 25.35 -21.06
N ILE A 532 14.59 25.42 -20.28
CA ILE A 532 15.84 24.71 -20.58
C ILE A 532 15.61 23.19 -20.50
N SER A 533 14.80 22.71 -19.54
CA SER A 533 14.44 21.30 -19.41
C SER A 533 13.62 20.81 -20.61
N LEU A 534 12.68 21.61 -21.11
CA LEU A 534 11.91 21.26 -22.30
C LEU A 534 12.81 21.14 -23.53
N ARG A 535 13.75 22.08 -23.72
CA ARG A 535 14.74 22.00 -24.80
C ARG A 535 15.69 20.81 -24.66
N MET A 536 16.11 20.47 -23.44
CA MET A 536 16.90 19.27 -23.21
C MET A 536 16.11 17.99 -23.54
N ASN A 537 14.80 17.96 -23.25
CA ASN A 537 13.96 16.82 -23.61
C ASN A 537 13.80 16.69 -25.13
N GLU A 538 13.58 17.79 -25.84
CA GLU A 538 13.55 17.82 -27.31
C GLU A 538 14.89 17.35 -27.92
N GLU A 539 16.02 17.80 -27.38
CA GLU A 539 17.35 17.38 -27.84
C GLU A 539 17.63 15.90 -27.53
N LEU A 540 17.16 15.39 -26.39
CA LEU A 540 17.25 13.97 -26.04
C LEU A 540 16.38 13.10 -26.94
N GLU A 541 15.18 13.55 -27.31
CA GLU A 541 14.33 12.86 -28.29
C GLU A 541 15.00 12.80 -29.67
N LEU A 542 15.62 13.91 -30.10
CA LEU A 542 16.44 13.95 -31.32
C LEU A 542 17.62 12.98 -31.26
N GLN A 543 18.39 12.98 -30.16
CA GLN A 543 19.51 12.06 -29.98
C GLN A 543 19.06 10.60 -29.93
N THR A 544 17.92 10.31 -29.32
CA THR A 544 17.33 8.97 -29.28
C THR A 544 16.90 8.53 -30.69
N GLY A 545 16.36 9.44 -31.50
CA GLY A 545 16.06 9.20 -32.92
C GLY A 545 17.31 8.91 -33.76
N ILE A 546 18.39 9.68 -33.55
CA ILE A 546 19.68 9.47 -34.24
C ILE A 546 20.30 8.12 -33.85
N ILE A 547 20.25 7.75 -32.56
CA ILE A 547 20.75 6.46 -32.07
C ILE A 547 19.92 5.31 -32.65
N GLY A 548 18.59 5.46 -32.74
CA GLY A 548 17.73 4.47 -33.39
C GLY A 548 18.08 4.26 -34.87
N GLY A 549 18.36 5.34 -35.59
CA GLY A 549 18.84 5.27 -36.98
C GLY A 549 20.20 4.56 -37.12
N LEU A 550 21.14 4.85 -36.21
CA LEU A 550 22.45 4.22 -36.19
C LEU A 550 22.34 2.71 -35.90
N ASP A 551 21.44 2.30 -35.01
CA ASP A 551 21.23 0.89 -34.66
C ASP A 551 20.68 0.11 -35.86
N THR A 552 19.73 0.69 -36.61
CA THR A 552 19.24 0.11 -37.87
C THR A 552 20.33 -0.02 -38.93
N ASP A 553 21.23 0.97 -39.03
CA ASP A 553 22.36 0.91 -39.97
C ASP A 553 23.39 -0.15 -39.56
N VAL A 554 23.65 -0.31 -38.26
CA VAL A 554 24.53 -1.34 -37.70
C VAL A 554 23.95 -2.73 -37.91
N GLU A 555 22.65 -2.93 -37.67
CA GLU A 555 21.96 -4.20 -37.95
C GLU A 555 22.02 -4.56 -39.44
N SER A 556 21.78 -3.58 -40.33
CA SER A 556 21.86 -3.81 -41.78
C SER A 556 23.29 -4.20 -42.22
N THR A 557 24.31 -3.61 -41.58
CA THR A 557 25.71 -3.92 -41.81
C THR A 557 26.07 -5.30 -41.26
N GLY A 558 25.54 -5.67 -40.09
CA GLY A 558 25.66 -7.00 -39.49
C GLY A 558 25.08 -8.10 -40.37
N LEU A 559 23.89 -7.88 -40.95
CA LEU A 559 23.27 -8.80 -41.91
C LEU A 559 24.11 -8.96 -43.19
N ARG A 560 24.69 -7.87 -43.70
CA ARG A 560 25.60 -7.91 -44.86
C ARG A 560 26.89 -8.67 -44.57
N LEU A 561 27.48 -8.47 -43.39
CA LEU A 561 28.69 -9.18 -42.95
C LEU A 561 28.43 -10.66 -42.68
N GLY A 562 27.29 -11.00 -42.07
CA GLY A 562 26.86 -12.38 -41.88
C GLY A 562 26.70 -13.11 -43.22
N GLY A 563 26.03 -12.47 -44.19
CA GLY A 563 25.90 -13.00 -45.55
C GLY A 563 27.23 -13.17 -46.28
N ALA A 564 28.21 -12.27 -46.05
CA ALA A 564 29.55 -12.39 -46.60
C ALA A 564 30.35 -13.54 -45.96
N SER A 565 30.23 -13.70 -44.64
CA SER A 565 30.85 -14.80 -43.87
C SER A 565 30.37 -16.17 -44.35
N THR A 566 29.05 -16.36 -44.53
CA THR A 566 28.49 -17.63 -45.01
C THR A 566 28.91 -17.96 -46.46
N ARG A 567 29.17 -16.95 -47.30
CA ARG A 567 29.73 -17.17 -48.64
C ARG A 567 31.20 -17.56 -48.58
N LEU A 568 31.96 -16.97 -47.65
CA LEU A 568 33.37 -17.29 -47.43
C LEU A 568 33.56 -18.72 -46.88
N GLU A 569 32.67 -19.17 -46.00
CA GLU A 569 32.68 -20.56 -45.52
C GLU A 569 32.35 -21.54 -46.64
N ARG A 570 31.32 -21.28 -47.45
CA ARG A 570 31.01 -22.09 -48.63
C ARG A 570 32.17 -22.13 -49.63
N PHE A 571 32.86 -21.02 -49.83
CA PHE A 571 34.05 -20.96 -50.68
C PHE A 571 35.21 -21.79 -50.10
N ARG A 572 35.49 -21.64 -48.79
CA ARG A 572 36.51 -22.42 -48.08
C ARG A 572 36.24 -23.93 -48.20
N ASP A 573 35.00 -24.34 -48.02
CA ASP A 573 34.63 -25.75 -48.03
C ASP A 573 34.65 -26.30 -49.48
N SER A 574 34.26 -25.50 -50.47
CA SER A 574 34.42 -25.83 -51.90
C SER A 574 35.90 -25.97 -52.32
N VAL A 575 36.79 -25.11 -51.81
CA VAL A 575 38.24 -25.20 -52.05
C VAL A 575 38.86 -26.43 -51.39
N LYS A 576 38.34 -26.85 -50.22
CA LYS A 576 38.78 -28.10 -49.57
C LYS A 576 38.37 -29.34 -50.37
N GLU A 577 37.15 -29.37 -50.91
CA GLU A 577 36.65 -30.52 -51.67
C GLU A 577 37.20 -30.61 -53.10
N HIS A 578 37.45 -29.46 -53.75
CA HIS A 578 37.86 -29.38 -55.16
C HIS A 578 39.28 -28.82 -55.34
N GLY A 579 40.12 -28.92 -54.30
CA GLY A 579 41.42 -28.25 -54.25
C GLY A 579 42.35 -28.55 -55.42
N SER A 580 42.31 -29.78 -55.96
CA SER A 580 43.10 -30.18 -57.14
C SER A 580 42.58 -29.57 -58.45
N LEU A 581 41.27 -29.35 -58.59
CA LEU A 581 40.67 -28.70 -59.76
C LEU A 581 40.91 -27.19 -59.75
N TRP A 582 40.83 -26.55 -58.58
CA TRP A 582 41.11 -25.13 -58.42
C TRP A 582 42.57 -24.78 -58.68
N THR A 583 43.52 -25.60 -58.23
CA THR A 583 44.95 -25.39 -58.53
C THR A 583 45.23 -25.51 -60.02
N ILE A 584 44.63 -26.50 -60.71
CA ILE A 584 44.74 -26.64 -62.17
C ILE A 584 44.15 -25.42 -62.89
N PHE A 585 42.96 -24.95 -62.47
CA PHE A 585 42.33 -23.76 -63.05
C PHE A 585 43.18 -22.50 -62.85
N VAL A 586 43.73 -22.29 -61.66
CA VAL A 586 44.61 -21.15 -61.36
C VAL A 586 45.90 -21.24 -62.19
N CYS A 587 46.50 -22.42 -62.33
CA CYS A 587 47.65 -22.62 -63.22
C CYS A 587 47.31 -22.29 -64.68
N ILE A 588 46.14 -22.67 -65.17
CA ILE A 588 45.67 -22.34 -66.53
C ILE A 588 45.47 -20.83 -66.69
N VAL A 589 44.86 -20.14 -65.73
CA VAL A 589 44.66 -18.69 -65.76
C VAL A 589 46.00 -17.96 -65.74
N ILE A 590 46.94 -18.38 -64.89
CA ILE A 590 48.30 -17.82 -64.85
C ILE A 590 49.03 -18.06 -66.18
N LEU A 591 48.88 -19.24 -66.77
CA LEU A 591 49.46 -19.56 -68.08
C LEU A 591 48.86 -18.68 -69.19
N ILE A 592 47.54 -18.46 -69.19
CA ILE A 592 46.85 -17.56 -70.14
C ILE A 592 47.34 -16.12 -69.97
N LEU A 593 47.47 -15.65 -68.73
CA LEU A 593 47.98 -14.30 -68.43
C LEU A 593 49.45 -14.15 -68.86
N LEU A 594 50.28 -15.16 -68.64
CA LEU A 594 51.67 -15.16 -69.12
C LEU A 594 51.74 -15.17 -70.65
N ILE A 595 50.89 -15.94 -71.33
CA ILE A 595 50.82 -15.95 -72.80
C ILE A 595 50.35 -14.59 -73.33
N ALA A 596 49.39 -13.95 -72.67
CA ALA A 596 48.92 -12.61 -73.02
C ALA A 596 49.93 -11.51 -72.70
N TRP A 597 50.89 -11.76 -71.80
CA TRP A 597 51.95 -10.82 -71.44
C TRP A 597 53.21 -10.96 -72.31
N VAL A 598 53.45 -12.15 -72.88
CA VAL A 598 54.59 -12.47 -73.77
C VAL A 598 54.27 -12.18 -75.25
N LYS A 599 53.00 -12.07 -75.62
CA LYS A 599 52.56 -11.47 -76.89
C LYS A 599 52.42 -9.96 -76.73
#